data_AF-A0A6N8GD76-F1
#
_entry.id   AF-A0A6N8GD76-F1
#
_cell.length_a   1.000
_cell.length_b   1.000
_cell.length_c   1.000
_cell.angle_alpha   90.00
_cell.angle_beta   90.00
_cell.angle_gamma   90.00
#
_symmetry.space_group_name_H-M   'P 1'
#
loop_
_entity.id
_entity.type
_entity.pdbx_description
1 polymer ?
#
loop_
_entity_poly.entity_id
_entity_poly.type
_entity_poly.pdbx_seq_one_letter_code
_entity_poly.pdbx_strand_id
1 'polypeptide(L)'
;MAVLAGAHMDHAVHMAGMPEWLRLAGGFVLAGIALVHTWHGAQMPGQRRWWHLGHGVMAAGMAAMYLLPRMRYEPLHQGGLWLFALLAAATAAAAVGLRSREGALNPIWTMSALDCLAMTYMLVDPAVRPGWIGNLLAVYFAWAVFGWVVRAFDRLPAFARPVAAGAGGPGPALLSAPPDTSGAGPCRSRMSVALTLAAMAAAMAAMLVAM
;
A
#
# COMPACT_ATOMS: atom_id res chain seq x y z
N MET A 1 -44.02 -14.36 19.91
CA MET A 1 -42.88 -13.43 19.73
C MET A 1 -41.67 -14.25 19.33
N ALA A 2 -41.38 -14.31 18.02
CA ALA A 2 -40.20 -14.99 17.52
C ALA A 2 -38.99 -14.06 17.69
N VAL A 3 -38.05 -14.45 18.53
CA VAL A 3 -36.73 -13.82 18.62
C VAL A 3 -36.03 -14.16 17.31
N LEU A 4 -35.96 -13.19 16.39
CA LEU A 4 -35.02 -13.23 15.27
C LEU A 4 -33.64 -13.20 15.89
N ALA A 5 -33.05 -14.38 16.08
CA ALA A 5 -31.63 -14.53 16.34
C ALA A 5 -30.92 -13.88 15.16
N GLY A 6 -30.47 -12.64 15.35
CA GLY A 6 -29.62 -11.96 14.40
C GLY A 6 -28.42 -12.86 14.19
N ALA A 7 -28.31 -13.44 13.00
CA ALA A 7 -27.11 -14.14 12.58
C ALA A 7 -25.99 -13.13 12.72
N HIS A 8 -25.18 -13.29 13.77
CA HIS A 8 -23.99 -12.50 13.97
C HIS A 8 -23.05 -12.92 12.84
N MET A 9 -23.11 -12.19 11.73
CA MET A 9 -22.21 -12.38 10.61
C MET A 9 -20.83 -12.00 11.12
N ASP A 10 -20.02 -13.01 11.41
CA ASP A 10 -18.61 -12.84 11.72
C ASP A 10 -17.91 -12.38 10.43
N HIS A 11 -17.90 -11.07 10.17
CA HIS A 11 -17.12 -10.43 9.09
C HIS A 11 -15.61 -10.43 9.42
N ALA A 12 -15.13 -11.54 9.99
CA ALA A 12 -13.82 -11.64 10.58
C ALA A 12 -12.75 -11.82 9.50
N VAL A 13 -11.83 -10.87 9.44
CA VAL A 13 -10.50 -11.07 8.84
C VAL A 13 -9.70 -11.98 9.79
N HIS A 14 -10.06 -13.27 9.83
CA HIS A 14 -9.51 -14.18 10.82
C HIS A 14 -8.11 -14.62 10.43
N MET A 15 -7.08 -13.98 10.98
CA MET A 15 -5.68 -14.42 10.83
C MET A 15 -5.37 -15.57 11.79
N ALA A 16 -6.08 -16.69 11.67
CA ALA A 16 -6.03 -17.82 12.61
C ALA A 16 -4.62 -18.42 12.76
N GLY A 17 -3.77 -18.30 11.74
CA GLY A 17 -2.41 -18.84 11.74
C GLY A 17 -1.35 -17.98 12.43
N MET A 18 -1.67 -16.77 12.92
CA MET A 18 -0.65 -15.83 13.38
C MET A 18 -0.63 -15.65 14.92
N PRO A 19 0.52 -15.90 15.59
CA PRO A 19 0.67 -15.67 17.02
C PRO A 19 0.35 -14.23 17.42
N GLU A 20 -0.26 -14.04 18.59
CA GLU A 20 -0.69 -12.72 19.08
C GLU A 20 0.46 -11.71 19.18
N TRP A 21 1.63 -12.13 19.68
CA TRP A 21 2.80 -11.25 19.80
C TRP A 21 3.27 -10.73 18.44
N LEU A 22 3.25 -11.58 17.40
CA LEU A 22 3.64 -11.20 16.05
C LEU A 22 2.63 -10.22 15.48
N ARG A 23 1.35 -10.40 15.83
CA ARG A 23 0.31 -9.49 15.41
C ARG A 23 0.44 -8.09 16.01
N LEU A 24 0.69 -8.02 17.32
CA LEU A 24 0.92 -6.75 18.01
C LEU A 24 2.18 -6.06 17.48
N ALA A 25 3.29 -6.79 17.37
CA ALA A 25 4.55 -6.26 16.84
C ALA A 25 4.38 -5.74 15.40
N GLY A 26 3.75 -6.53 14.52
CA GLY A 26 3.44 -6.13 13.15
C GLY A 26 2.56 -4.89 13.10
N GLY A 27 1.49 -4.84 13.90
CA GLY A 27 0.62 -3.67 14.01
C GLY A 27 1.35 -2.38 14.40
N PHE A 28 2.22 -2.42 15.41
CA PHE A 28 3.00 -1.25 15.84
C PHE A 28 4.04 -0.82 14.80
N VAL A 29 4.74 -1.78 14.17
CA VAL A 29 5.70 -1.47 13.09
C VAL A 29 4.98 -0.77 11.93
N LEU A 30 3.82 -1.29 11.52
CA LEU A 30 3.02 -0.70 10.44
C LEU A 30 2.46 0.67 10.80
N ALA A 31 2.05 0.90 12.05
CA ALA A 31 1.64 2.22 12.52
C ALA A 31 2.80 3.22 12.43
N GLY A 32 4.02 2.81 12.82
CA GLY A 32 5.22 3.63 12.64
C GLY A 32 5.51 3.96 11.17
N ILE A 33 5.38 2.97 10.28
CA ILE A 33 5.52 3.15 8.83
C ILE A 33 4.48 4.15 8.30
N ALA A 34 3.23 4.04 8.74
CA ALA A 34 2.15 4.95 8.34
C ALA A 34 2.48 6.41 8.70
N LEU A 35 2.99 6.66 9.91
CA LEU A 35 3.42 7.98 10.36
C LEU A 35 4.57 8.52 9.51
N VAL A 36 5.60 7.70 9.25
CA VAL A 36 6.77 8.09 8.44
C VAL A 36 6.37 8.44 7.01
N HIS A 37 5.55 7.62 6.36
CA HIS A 37 5.08 7.89 4.99
C HIS A 37 4.16 9.10 4.91
N THR A 38 3.30 9.29 5.90
CA THR A 38 2.44 10.48 5.98
C THR A 38 3.27 11.76 6.13
N TRP A 39 4.24 11.74 7.05
CA TRP A 39 5.16 12.85 7.30
C TRP A 39 5.99 13.19 6.07
N HIS A 40 6.60 12.18 5.43
CA HIS A 40 7.36 12.38 4.20
C HIS A 40 6.48 12.87 3.05
N GLY A 41 5.30 12.28 2.87
CA GLY A 41 4.36 12.67 1.82
C GLY A 41 3.92 14.13 1.96
N ALA A 42 3.68 14.61 3.20
CA ALA A 42 3.28 15.99 3.46
C ALA A 42 4.31 17.04 3.03
N GLN A 43 5.60 16.67 2.99
CA GLN A 43 6.70 17.55 2.60
C GLN A 43 7.02 17.49 1.11
N MET A 44 6.44 16.55 0.37
CA MET A 44 6.72 16.38 -1.06
C MET A 44 5.71 17.12 -1.95
N PRO A 45 6.12 17.59 -3.13
CA PRO A 45 5.21 18.02 -4.20
C PRO A 45 4.89 16.89 -5.19
N GLY A 46 3.85 17.11 -6.00
CA GLY A 46 3.53 16.32 -7.18
C GLY A 46 3.08 14.88 -6.87
N GLN A 47 3.30 13.96 -7.81
CA GLN A 47 2.77 12.59 -7.69
C GLN A 47 3.45 11.78 -6.56
N ARG A 48 4.71 12.09 -6.21
CA ARG A 48 5.43 11.41 -5.11
C ARG A 48 4.74 11.60 -3.77
N ARG A 49 4.22 12.81 -3.50
CA ARG A 49 3.39 13.08 -2.32
C ARG A 49 2.21 12.13 -2.24
N TRP A 50 1.43 12.04 -3.32
CA TRP A 50 0.25 11.19 -3.35
C TRP A 50 0.58 9.71 -3.21
N TRP A 51 1.69 9.26 -3.81
CA TRP A 51 2.17 7.90 -3.65
C TRP A 51 2.56 7.58 -2.20
N HIS A 52 3.33 8.46 -1.54
CA HIS A 52 3.68 8.29 -0.13
C HIS A 52 2.46 8.36 0.80
N LEU A 53 1.55 9.30 0.58
CA LEU A 53 0.32 9.39 1.36
C LEU A 53 -0.55 8.14 1.18
N GLY A 54 -0.66 7.62 -0.05
CA GLY A 54 -1.35 6.36 -0.33
C GLY A 54 -0.76 5.18 0.45
N HIS A 55 0.56 5.04 0.47
CA HIS A 55 1.24 4.04 1.31
C HIS A 55 1.02 4.26 2.80
N GLY A 56 0.97 5.51 3.26
CA GLY A 56 0.60 5.85 4.63
C GLY A 56 -0.80 5.33 5.01
N VAL A 57 -1.79 5.54 4.13
CA VAL A 57 -3.15 5.02 4.31
C VAL A 57 -3.18 3.49 4.29
N MET A 58 -2.48 2.84 3.35
CA MET A 58 -2.39 1.38 3.30
C MET A 58 -1.75 0.80 4.56
N ALA A 59 -0.63 1.35 5.01
CA ALA A 59 0.04 0.92 6.24
C ALA A 59 -0.87 1.08 7.47
N ALA A 60 -1.66 2.16 7.56
CA ALA A 60 -2.63 2.35 8.62
C ALA A 60 -3.76 1.30 8.58
N GLY A 61 -4.31 1.01 7.39
CA GLY A 61 -5.32 -0.04 7.23
C GLY A 61 -4.78 -1.43 7.59
N MET A 62 -3.55 -1.72 7.18
CA MET A 62 -2.88 -2.97 7.54
C MET A 62 -2.63 -3.06 9.05
N ALA A 63 -2.18 -1.98 9.69
CA ALA A 63 -2.02 -1.92 11.14
C ALA A 63 -3.36 -2.21 11.86
N ALA A 64 -4.46 -1.63 11.36
CA ALA A 64 -5.80 -1.91 11.89
C ALA A 64 -6.16 -3.39 11.76
N MET A 65 -5.91 -4.04 10.62
CA MET A 65 -6.16 -5.49 10.46
C MET A 65 -5.32 -6.34 11.41
N TYR A 66 -4.06 -5.96 11.68
CA TYR A 66 -3.18 -6.63 12.65
C TYR A 66 -3.70 -6.53 14.09
N LEU A 67 -4.06 -5.32 14.51
CA LEU A 67 -4.46 -5.00 15.87
C LEU A 67 -5.93 -5.37 16.15
N LEU A 68 -6.78 -5.37 15.13
CA LEU A 68 -8.22 -5.63 15.19
C LEU A 68 -8.56 -6.86 14.31
N PRO A 69 -8.17 -8.07 14.71
CA PRO A 69 -8.28 -9.31 13.90
C PRO A 69 -9.73 -9.75 13.69
N ARG A 70 -10.63 -9.20 14.49
CA ARG A 70 -12.05 -9.24 14.27
C ARG A 70 -12.44 -7.78 14.31
N MET A 71 -12.46 -7.11 13.16
CA MET A 71 -13.05 -5.78 13.03
C MET A 71 -14.55 -5.90 13.27
N ARG A 72 -14.93 -6.22 14.52
CA ARG A 72 -16.29 -6.47 15.01
C ARG A 72 -17.17 -5.22 14.87
N TYR A 73 -16.54 -4.06 14.73
CA TYR A 73 -17.24 -2.82 14.46
C TYR A 73 -17.51 -2.71 12.96
N GLU A 74 -18.71 -3.12 12.58
CA GLU A 74 -19.17 -3.18 11.19
C GLU A 74 -18.91 -1.90 10.38
N PRO A 75 -19.16 -0.68 10.92
CA PRO A 75 -18.91 0.54 10.16
C PRO A 75 -17.42 0.75 9.82
N LEU A 76 -16.49 0.29 10.67
CA LEU A 76 -15.06 0.36 10.37
C LEU A 76 -14.66 -0.64 9.30
N HIS A 77 -15.20 -1.87 9.33
CA HIS A 77 -14.99 -2.85 8.29
C HIS A 77 -15.49 -2.32 6.94
N GLN A 78 -16.75 -1.91 6.86
CA GLN A 78 -17.37 -1.38 5.63
C GLN A 78 -16.66 -0.12 5.15
N GLY A 79 -16.32 0.79 6.07
CA GLY A 79 -15.57 2.01 5.76
C GLY A 79 -14.22 1.69 5.15
N GLY A 80 -13.49 0.72 5.71
CA GLY A 80 -12.23 0.23 5.15
C GLY A 80 -12.40 -0.36 3.75
N LEU A 81 -13.42 -1.21 3.57
CA LEU A 81 -13.69 -1.87 2.29
C LEU A 81 -13.96 -0.83 1.19
N TRP A 82 -14.86 0.11 1.45
CA TRP A 82 -15.17 1.19 0.51
C TRP A 82 -13.96 2.09 0.25
N LEU A 83 -13.21 2.45 1.29
CA LEU A 83 -12.01 3.28 1.15
C LEU A 83 -10.99 2.63 0.21
N PHE A 84 -10.62 1.37 0.44
CA PHE A 84 -9.62 0.70 -0.39
C PHE A 84 -10.14 0.37 -1.79
N ALA A 85 -11.42 0.06 -1.95
CA ALA A 85 -12.03 -0.12 -3.27
C ALA A 85 -11.98 1.18 -4.10
N LEU A 86 -12.33 2.32 -3.50
CA LEU A 86 -12.27 3.62 -4.15
C LEU A 86 -10.83 4.04 -4.46
N LEU A 87 -9.89 3.81 -3.55
CA LEU A 87 -8.47 4.06 -3.78
C LEU A 87 -7.91 3.18 -4.90
N ALA A 88 -8.30 1.90 -4.98
CA ALA A 88 -7.92 1.01 -6.07
C ALA A 88 -8.44 1.53 -7.42
N ALA A 89 -9.71 1.93 -7.48
CA ALA A 89 -10.29 2.50 -8.69
C ALA A 89 -9.60 3.82 -9.11
N ALA A 90 -9.36 4.72 -8.15
CA ALA A 90 -8.70 5.99 -8.39
C ALA A 90 -7.24 5.83 -8.86
N THR A 91 -6.48 4.91 -8.25
CA THR A 91 -5.10 4.63 -8.64
C THR A 91 -5.01 3.93 -9.99
N ALA A 92 -5.92 3.01 -10.30
CA ALA A 92 -6.03 2.40 -11.63
C ALA A 92 -6.36 3.45 -12.70
N ALA A 93 -7.33 4.34 -12.42
CA ALA A 93 -7.68 5.45 -13.30
C ALA A 93 -6.50 6.41 -13.50
N ALA A 94 -5.74 6.71 -12.44
CA ALA A 94 -4.51 7.52 -12.53
C ALA A 94 -3.45 6.82 -13.40
N ALA A 95 -3.23 5.51 -13.23
CA ALA A 95 -2.28 4.75 -14.04
C ALA A 95 -2.63 4.80 -15.54
N VAL A 96 -3.92 4.62 -15.88
CA VAL A 96 -4.41 4.67 -17.27
C VAL A 96 -4.42 6.10 -17.81
N GLY A 97 -4.88 7.07 -17.03
CA GLY A 97 -4.97 8.47 -17.44
C GLY A 97 -3.62 9.11 -17.68
N LEU A 98 -2.60 8.75 -16.89
CA LEU A 98 -1.23 9.22 -17.07
C LEU A 98 -0.51 8.52 -18.21
N ARG A 99 -0.93 7.30 -18.61
CA ARG A 99 -0.33 6.57 -19.73
C ARG A 99 -0.27 7.39 -21.02
N SER A 100 -1.34 8.12 -21.33
CA SER A 100 -1.42 8.94 -22.55
C SER A 100 -0.41 10.09 -22.54
N ARG A 101 -0.05 10.60 -21.36
CA ARG A 101 0.91 11.70 -21.17
C ARG A 101 2.35 11.21 -21.04
N GLU A 102 2.54 10.04 -20.45
CA GLU A 102 3.86 9.47 -20.14
C GLU A 102 4.33 8.45 -21.20
N GLY A 103 3.47 8.08 -22.16
CA GLY A 103 3.77 7.13 -23.24
C GLY A 103 3.81 5.66 -22.81
N ALA A 104 3.77 5.38 -21.51
CA ALA A 104 3.78 4.04 -20.93
C ALA A 104 2.99 4.02 -19.61
N LEU A 105 2.63 2.82 -19.14
CA LEU A 105 2.04 2.67 -17.81
C LEU A 105 3.12 2.94 -16.75
N ASN A 106 2.77 3.81 -15.80
CA ASN A 106 3.67 4.15 -14.73
C ASN A 106 3.69 3.02 -13.68
N PRO A 107 4.83 2.35 -13.45
CA PRO A 107 4.89 1.21 -12.55
C PRO A 107 4.55 1.58 -11.10
N ILE A 108 4.76 2.83 -10.69
CA ILE A 108 4.38 3.34 -9.36
C ILE A 108 2.87 3.19 -9.16
N TRP A 109 2.09 3.69 -10.12
CA TRP A 109 0.63 3.69 -10.04
C TRP A 109 0.04 2.31 -10.27
N THR A 110 0.63 1.52 -11.16
CA THR A 110 0.19 0.14 -11.39
C THR A 110 0.38 -0.74 -10.15
N MET A 111 1.54 -0.67 -9.49
CA MET A 111 1.79 -1.43 -8.26
C MET A 111 0.88 -0.93 -7.13
N SER A 112 0.73 0.39 -6.93
CA SER A 112 -0.17 0.91 -5.91
C SER A 112 -1.63 0.52 -6.12
N ALA A 113 -2.09 0.40 -7.37
CA ALA A 113 -3.42 -0.11 -7.67
C ALA A 113 -3.57 -1.59 -7.27
N LEU A 114 -2.57 -2.42 -7.55
CA LEU A 114 -2.54 -3.81 -7.09
C LEU A 114 -2.51 -3.92 -5.56
N ASP A 115 -1.74 -3.06 -4.90
CA ASP A 115 -1.67 -3.01 -3.43
C ASP A 115 -3.03 -2.64 -2.83
N CYS A 116 -3.72 -1.63 -3.38
CA CYS A 116 -5.07 -1.24 -2.95
C CYS A 116 -6.12 -2.34 -3.24
N LEU A 117 -6.01 -3.03 -4.37
CA LEU A 117 -6.88 -4.18 -4.69
C LEU A 117 -6.67 -5.31 -3.71
N ALA A 118 -5.43 -5.60 -3.31
CA ALA A 118 -5.15 -6.61 -2.30
C ALA A 118 -5.71 -6.22 -0.93
N MET A 119 -5.59 -4.95 -0.52
CA MET A 119 -6.24 -4.45 0.69
C MET A 119 -7.76 -4.61 0.65
N THR A 120 -8.37 -4.35 -0.51
CA THR A 120 -9.80 -4.57 -0.74
C THR A 120 -10.13 -6.05 -0.60
N TYR A 121 -9.38 -6.94 -1.27
CA TYR A 121 -9.55 -8.39 -1.21
C TYR A 121 -9.46 -8.94 0.22
N MET A 122 -8.52 -8.45 1.03
CA MET A 122 -8.36 -8.83 2.44
C MET A 122 -9.59 -8.48 3.30
N LEU A 123 -10.38 -7.49 2.89
CA LEU A 123 -11.63 -7.06 3.55
C LEU A 123 -12.89 -7.71 2.96
N VAL A 124 -12.80 -8.37 1.80
CA VAL A 124 -13.96 -9.09 1.26
C VAL A 124 -14.36 -10.23 2.20
N ASP A 125 -15.68 -10.41 2.36
CA ASP A 125 -16.26 -11.48 3.16
C ASP A 125 -15.63 -12.84 2.80
N PRO A 126 -15.06 -13.57 3.79
CA PRO A 126 -14.44 -14.87 3.57
C PRO A 126 -15.34 -15.88 2.85
N ALA A 127 -16.67 -15.80 2.99
CA ALA A 127 -17.62 -16.72 2.38
C ALA A 127 -17.65 -16.65 0.85
N VAL A 128 -17.31 -15.50 0.27
CA VAL A 128 -17.33 -15.27 -1.19
C VAL A 128 -15.93 -15.06 -1.78
N ARG A 129 -14.89 -15.09 -0.95
CA ARG A 129 -13.52 -14.77 -1.32
C ARG A 129 -12.80 -16.00 -1.89
N PRO A 130 -12.42 -16.04 -3.18
CA PRO A 130 -11.74 -17.20 -3.75
C PRO A 130 -10.31 -17.32 -3.22
N GLY A 131 -9.97 -18.43 -2.57
CA GLY A 131 -8.64 -18.62 -1.94
C GLY A 131 -7.45 -18.62 -2.91
N TRP A 132 -7.65 -19.05 -4.16
CA TRP A 132 -6.58 -19.05 -5.17
C TRP A 132 -6.09 -17.64 -5.51
N ILE A 133 -6.96 -16.62 -5.44
CA ILE A 133 -6.57 -15.23 -5.64
C ILE A 133 -5.64 -14.78 -4.51
N GLY A 134 -5.95 -15.17 -3.26
CA GLY A 134 -5.13 -14.87 -2.09
C GLY A 134 -3.71 -15.45 -2.22
N ASN A 135 -3.60 -16.69 -2.71
CA ASN A 135 -2.31 -17.33 -2.98
C ASN A 135 -1.51 -16.59 -4.07
N LEU A 136 -2.15 -16.16 -5.16
CA LEU A 136 -1.47 -15.37 -6.21
C LEU A 136 -0.98 -14.02 -5.69
N LEU A 137 -1.81 -13.33 -4.90
CA LEU A 137 -1.42 -12.07 -4.26
C LEU A 137 -0.27 -12.28 -3.27
N ALA A 138 -0.29 -13.36 -2.48
CA ALA A 138 0.78 -13.67 -1.54
C ALA A 138 2.12 -13.91 -2.28
N VAL A 139 2.11 -14.65 -3.38
CA VAL A 139 3.28 -14.84 -4.26
C VAL A 139 3.74 -13.51 -4.84
N TYR A 140 2.82 -12.68 -5.34
CA TYR A 140 3.13 -11.34 -5.84
C TYR A 140 3.84 -10.49 -4.78
N PHE A 141 3.33 -10.44 -3.55
CA PHE A 141 3.96 -9.67 -2.48
C PHE A 141 5.30 -10.26 -2.03
N ALA A 142 5.48 -11.58 -2.04
CA ALA A 142 6.78 -12.20 -1.78
C ALA A 142 7.83 -11.75 -2.83
N TRP A 143 7.44 -11.67 -4.11
CA TRP A 143 8.29 -11.10 -5.15
C TRP A 143 8.54 -9.59 -4.96
N ALA A 144 7.53 -8.84 -4.53
CA ALA A 144 7.68 -7.43 -4.22
C ALA A 144 8.69 -7.20 -3.08
N VAL A 145 8.64 -8.01 -2.01
CA VAL A 145 9.64 -7.99 -0.93
C VAL A 145 11.04 -8.17 -1.51
N PHE A 146 11.24 -9.21 -2.31
CA PHE A 146 12.52 -9.47 -2.94
C PHE A 146 12.97 -8.28 -3.80
N GLY A 147 12.09 -7.75 -4.65
CA GLY A 147 12.36 -6.60 -5.51
C GLY A 147 12.77 -5.34 -4.73
N TRP A 148 12.15 -5.06 -3.59
CA TRP A 148 12.51 -3.94 -2.72
C TRP A 148 13.84 -4.17 -1.99
N VAL A 149 14.08 -5.38 -1.47
CA VAL A 149 15.32 -5.74 -0.76
C VAL A 149 16.53 -5.65 -1.68
N VAL A 150 16.44 -6.19 -2.91
CA VAL A 150 17.54 -6.14 -3.89
C VAL A 150 17.56 -4.83 -4.69
N ARG A 151 16.66 -3.89 -4.38
CA ARG A 151 16.52 -2.58 -5.02
C ARG A 151 16.33 -2.67 -6.54
N ALA A 152 15.62 -3.70 -7.01
CA ALA A 152 15.31 -3.88 -8.42
C ALA A 152 14.50 -2.70 -8.98
N PHE A 153 13.59 -2.14 -8.17
CA PHE A 153 12.73 -1.03 -8.57
C PHE A 153 13.47 0.30 -8.76
N ASP A 154 14.63 0.50 -8.11
CA ASP A 154 15.44 1.72 -8.26
C ASP A 154 15.95 1.91 -9.70
N ARG A 155 16.00 0.82 -10.49
CA ARG A 155 16.43 0.84 -11.89
C ARG A 155 15.32 1.28 -12.84
N LEU A 156 14.06 1.31 -12.40
CA LEU A 156 12.97 1.73 -13.27
C LEU A 156 12.99 3.26 -13.43
N PRO A 157 12.80 3.78 -14.65
CA PRO A 157 12.85 5.23 -14.91
C PRO A 157 11.94 6.07 -14.01
N ALA A 158 10.79 5.51 -13.60
CA ALA A 158 9.84 6.14 -12.69
C ALA A 158 10.42 6.42 -11.29
N PHE A 159 11.38 5.60 -10.82
CA PHE A 159 12.05 5.75 -9.53
C PHE A 159 13.46 6.37 -9.67
N ALA A 160 14.11 6.25 -10.83
CA ALA A 160 15.51 6.58 -11.02
C ALA A 160 15.84 8.07 -11.27
N ARG A 161 14.96 8.85 -11.93
CA ARG A 161 15.31 10.20 -12.42
C ARG A 161 14.90 11.33 -11.46
N PRO A 162 15.84 12.14 -10.92
CA PRO A 162 15.57 13.50 -10.47
C PRO A 162 15.48 14.44 -11.69
N VAL A 163 14.51 15.36 -11.73
CA VAL A 163 14.46 16.39 -12.79
C VAL A 163 15.61 17.37 -12.64
N ALA A 164 16.28 17.67 -13.76
CA ALA A 164 17.16 18.83 -13.87
C ALA A 164 16.31 20.10 -13.81
N ALA A 165 16.50 20.93 -12.79
CA ALA A 165 15.93 22.26 -12.72
C ALA A 165 16.49 23.10 -13.89
N GLY A 166 15.64 23.55 -14.83
CA GLY A 166 16.11 24.50 -15.84
C GLY A 166 15.30 24.70 -17.13
N ALA A 167 14.34 23.87 -17.52
CA ALA A 167 13.65 24.05 -18.80
C ALA A 167 12.24 24.66 -18.62
N GLY A 168 12.13 25.98 -18.74
CA GLY A 168 10.89 26.76 -18.69
C GLY A 168 10.00 26.59 -19.93
N GLY A 169 9.61 25.36 -20.27
CA GLY A 169 8.63 25.07 -21.31
C GLY A 169 7.33 24.49 -20.74
N PRO A 170 6.17 24.69 -21.40
CA PRO A 170 4.91 24.01 -21.05
C PRO A 170 4.98 22.54 -21.49
N GLY A 171 5.84 21.75 -20.82
CA GLY A 171 6.06 20.33 -21.04
C GLY A 171 5.64 19.50 -19.82
N PRO A 172 5.43 18.18 -20.00
CA PRO A 172 4.79 17.34 -18.99
C PRO A 172 5.58 17.34 -17.68
N ALA A 173 4.90 17.70 -16.60
CA ALA A 173 5.43 17.66 -15.24
C ALA A 173 5.74 16.22 -14.83
N LEU A 174 6.91 15.72 -15.23
CA LEU A 174 7.47 14.49 -14.69
C LEU A 174 7.81 14.73 -13.22
N LEU A 175 7.03 14.11 -12.34
CA LEU A 175 7.43 13.56 -11.04
C LEU A 175 8.67 14.21 -10.37
N SER A 176 8.67 15.48 -9.97
CA SER A 176 9.82 16.02 -9.22
C SER A 176 9.54 17.21 -8.31
N ALA A 177 10.12 17.09 -7.11
CA ALA A 177 10.47 18.15 -6.17
C ALA A 177 11.89 18.67 -6.47
N PRO A 178 12.28 19.85 -5.97
CA PRO A 178 13.65 20.33 -6.11
C PRO A 178 14.67 19.39 -5.44
N PRO A 179 15.90 19.28 -5.96
CA PRO A 179 16.95 18.49 -5.33
C PRO A 179 17.40 19.15 -4.03
N ASP A 180 17.25 18.45 -2.90
CA ASP A 180 17.93 18.80 -1.66
C ASP A 180 19.44 18.65 -1.84
N THR A 181 20.18 19.75 -1.65
CA THR A 181 21.63 19.87 -1.87
C THR A 181 22.48 19.28 -0.74
N SER A 182 21.92 18.48 0.16
CA SER A 182 22.64 17.90 1.29
C SER A 182 23.20 16.51 0.96
N GLY A 183 24.51 16.46 0.65
CA GLY A 183 25.26 15.32 0.07
C GLY A 183 25.31 13.98 0.82
N ALA A 184 24.53 13.78 1.89
CA ALA A 184 24.38 12.49 2.59
C ALA A 184 22.92 12.05 2.79
N GLY A 185 21.94 12.92 2.51
CA GLY A 185 20.50 12.65 2.70
C GLY A 185 19.84 11.69 1.69
N PRO A 186 20.19 11.72 0.38
CA PRO A 186 19.47 10.95 -0.63
C PRO A 186 19.61 9.42 -0.49
N CYS A 187 20.81 8.93 -0.13
CA CYS A 187 21.06 7.50 -0.01
C CYS A 187 20.34 6.88 1.20
N ARG A 188 20.32 7.59 2.34
CA ARG A 188 19.66 7.12 3.57
C ARG A 188 18.13 7.11 3.42
N SER A 189 17.56 8.15 2.81
CA SER A 189 16.11 8.23 2.55
C SER A 189 15.65 7.12 1.60
N ARG A 190 16.37 6.86 0.50
CA ARG A 190 16.03 5.78 -0.44
C ARG A 190 16.06 4.39 0.21
N MET A 191 17.08 4.11 1.02
CA MET A 191 17.18 2.83 1.73
C MET A 191 16.05 2.68 2.76
N SER A 192 15.71 3.76 3.47
CA SER A 192 14.58 3.76 4.40
C SER A 192 13.26 3.45 3.68
N VAL A 193 12.99 4.08 2.53
CA VAL A 193 11.75 3.84 1.78
C VAL A 193 11.67 2.40 1.29
N ALA A 194 12.73 1.87 0.67
CA ALA A 194 12.75 0.49 0.20
C ALA A 194 12.50 -0.52 1.34
N LEU A 195 13.11 -0.32 2.51
CA LEU A 195 12.89 -1.18 3.68
C LEU A 195 11.45 -1.10 4.19
N THR A 196 10.85 0.10 4.27
CA THR A 196 9.46 0.24 4.70
C THR A 196 8.47 -0.42 3.73
N LEU A 197 8.72 -0.33 2.42
CA LEU A 197 7.88 -0.97 1.40
C LEU A 197 8.06 -2.49 1.38
N ALA A 198 9.28 -2.98 1.58
CA ALA A 198 9.54 -4.40 1.79
C ALA A 198 8.81 -4.93 3.03
N ALA A 199 8.84 -4.19 4.14
CA ALA A 199 8.12 -4.55 5.37
C ALA A 199 6.60 -4.57 5.15
N MET A 200 6.04 -3.58 4.44
CA MET A 200 4.62 -3.56 4.09
C MET A 200 4.23 -4.75 3.21
N ALA A 201 5.00 -5.03 2.15
CA ALA A 201 4.76 -6.17 1.27
C ALA A 201 4.86 -7.50 2.03
N ALA A 202 5.84 -7.66 2.90
CA ALA A 202 5.99 -8.86 3.73
C ALA A 202 4.79 -9.04 4.68
N ALA A 203 4.32 -7.94 5.28
CA ALA A 203 3.16 -7.94 6.14
C ALA A 203 1.88 -8.33 5.38
N MET A 204 1.68 -7.82 4.16
CA MET A 204 0.57 -8.20 3.29
C MET A 204 0.62 -9.68 2.87
N ALA A 205 1.80 -10.18 2.50
CA ALA A 205 1.99 -11.60 2.19
C ALA A 205 1.64 -12.49 3.40
N ALA A 206 2.14 -12.13 4.59
CA ALA A 206 1.86 -12.87 5.82
C ALA A 206 0.37 -12.86 6.20
N MET A 207 -0.31 -11.72 6.03
CA MET A 207 -1.76 -11.63 6.21
C MET A 207 -2.52 -12.56 5.26
N LEU A 208 -2.19 -12.54 3.96
CA LEU A 208 -2.85 -13.39 2.95
C LEU A 208 -2.67 -14.88 3.23
N VAL A 209 -1.50 -15.28 3.71
CA VAL A 209 -1.22 -16.69 4.08
C VAL A 209 -1.96 -17.10 5.37
N ALA A 210 -2.20 -16.15 6.28
CA ALA A 210 -2.85 -16.43 7.57
C ALA A 210 -4.39 -16.40 7.52
N MET A 211 -4.96 -15.89 6.43
CA MET A 211 -6.40 -15.75 6.15
C MET A 211 -7.01 -16.99 5.50
#